data_AF-A0A0V1EUN2-F1
#
_entry.id   AF-A0A0V1EUN2-F1
#
_cell.length_a   1.000
_cell.length_b   1.000
_cell.length_c   1.000
_cell.angle_alpha   90.00
_cell.angle_beta   90.00
_cell.angle_gamma   90.00
#
_symmetry.space_group_name_H-M   'P 1'
#
loop_
_entity.id
_entity.type
_entity.pdbx_description
1 polymer ?
#
loop_
_entity_poly.entity_id
_entity_poly.type
_entity_poly.pdbx_seq_one_letter_code
_entity_poly.pdbx_strand_id
1 'polypeptide(L)' 'MQCKKGQILASFDICHADLHETKDMLFSLGYCLRGHNYMFFTYEKTHKSLKRKLQLCNQWQV' A
#
# COMPACT_ATOMS: atom_id res chain seq x y z
N MET A 1 -10.51 -16.04 -5.34
CA MET A 1 -9.74 -15.17 -6.27
C MET A 1 -8.25 -15.40 -6.01
N GLN A 2 -7.48 -15.69 -7.03
CA GLN A 2 -6.04 -15.94 -6.92
C GLN A 2 -5.31 -14.59 -7.10
N CYS A 3 -4.62 -14.11 -6.06
CA CYS A 3 -3.89 -12.83 -6.12
C CYS A 3 -2.54 -13.03 -6.83
N LYS A 4 -2.17 -12.09 -7.70
CA LYS A 4 -0.88 -12.14 -8.41
C LYS A 4 0.23 -11.50 -7.58
N LYS A 5 1.47 -11.95 -7.76
CA LYS A 5 2.64 -11.27 -7.20
C LYS A 5 2.73 -9.85 -7.76
N GLY A 6 3.00 -8.88 -6.88
CA GLY A 6 3.05 -7.46 -7.21
C GLY A 6 1.68 -6.80 -7.38
N GLN A 7 0.58 -7.54 -7.20
CA GLN A 7 -0.76 -6.96 -7.23
C GLN A 7 -0.91 -5.98 -6.05
N ILE A 8 -1.32 -4.75 -6.36
CA ILE A 8 -1.67 -3.74 -5.36
C ILE A 8 -2.98 -4.18 -4.71
N LEU A 9 -2.91 -4.39 -3.39
CA LEU A 9 -4.06 -4.78 -2.57
C LEU A 9 -4.72 -3.56 -1.94
N ALA A 10 -3.93 -2.54 -1.61
CA ALA A 10 -4.42 -1.25 -1.14
C ALA A 10 -3.43 -0.13 -1.47
N SER A 11 -3.95 1.09 -1.65
CA SER A 11 -3.17 2.27 -1.99
C SER A 11 -3.83 3.51 -1.36
N PHE A 12 -3.09 4.22 -0.53
CA PHE A 12 -3.58 5.41 0.17
C PHE A 12 -2.74 6.63 -0.18
N ASP A 13 -3.40 7.76 -0.46
CA ASP A 13 -2.75 9.07 -0.47
C ASP A 13 -2.34 9.38 0.98
N ILE A 14 -1.08 9.76 1.19
CA ILE A 14 -0.57 10.12 2.52
C ILE A 14 -0.02 11.53 2.50
N CYS A 15 -0.59 12.34 3.39
CA CYS A 15 -0.02 13.61 3.81
C CYS A 15 0.99 13.36 4.95
N HIS A 16 1.83 14.35 5.25
CA HIS A 16 2.89 14.21 6.26
C HIS A 16 2.36 13.86 7.66
N ALA A 17 1.15 14.31 8.00
CA ALA A 17 0.51 14.06 9.29
C ALA A 17 -0.02 12.63 9.46
N ASP A 18 -0.39 11.95 8.37
CA ASP A 18 -1.20 10.72 8.42
C ASP A 18 -0.36 9.44 8.27
N LEU A 19 0.96 9.57 8.22
CA LEU A 19 1.85 8.46 7.86
C LEU A 19 1.81 7.32 8.88
N HIS A 20 1.79 7.65 10.17
CA HIS A 20 1.82 6.64 11.23
C HIS A 20 0.53 5.81 11.22
N GLU A 21 -0.62 6.49 11.22
CA GLU A 21 -1.95 5.87 11.20
C GLU A 21 -2.16 5.02 9.94
N THR A 22 -1.77 5.55 8.78
CA THR A 22 -1.92 4.82 7.51
C THR A 22 -1.06 3.56 7.47
N LYS A 23 0.15 3.62 8.02
CA LYS A 23 1.04 2.47 8.11
C LYS A 23 0.47 1.39 9.03
N ASP A 24 -0.07 1.76 10.19
CA ASP A 24 -0.64 0.80 11.15
C ASP A 24 -1.91 0.13 10.60
N MET A 25 -2.74 0.89 9.89
CA MET A 25 -3.90 0.35 9.17
C MET A 25 -3.46 -0.65 8.08
N LEU A 26 -2.45 -0.33 7.28
CA LEU A 26 -1.94 -1.23 6.24
C LEU A 26 -1.25 -2.47 6.81
N PHE A 27 -0.59 -2.34 7.95
CA PHE A 27 -0.03 -3.49 8.67
C PHE A 27 -1.14 -4.43 9.14
N SER A 28 -2.19 -3.87 9.73
CA SER A 28 -3.38 -4.63 10.16
C SER A 28 -4.06 -5.33 8.98
N LEU A 29 -4.19 -4.63 7.84
CA LEU A 29 -4.73 -5.21 6.61
C LEU A 29 -3.85 -6.35 6.08
N GLY A 30 -2.52 -6.17 6.08
CA GLY A 30 -1.57 -7.19 5.67
C GLY A 30 -1.67 -8.46 6.53
N TYR A 31 -1.89 -8.31 7.83
CA TYR A 31 -2.11 -9.42 8.76
C TYR A 31 -3.43 -10.16 8.45
N CYS A 32 -4.54 -9.43 8.26
CA CYS A 32 -5.84 -10.02 7.91
C CYS A 32 -5.81 -10.82 6.62
N LEU A 33 -5.05 -10.36 5.63
CA LEU A 33 -4.95 -11.02 4.33
C LEU A 33 -4.11 -12.31 4.37
N ARG A 34 -3.47 -12.63 5.51
CA ARG A 34 -2.63 -13.83 5.73
C ARG A 34 -1.61 -14.09 4.60
N GLY A 35 -1.30 -13.06 3.82
CA GLY A 35 -0.37 -13.11 2.71
C GLY A 35 0.98 -12.56 3.14
N HIS A 36 2.04 -13.04 2.50
CA HIS A 36 3.30 -12.29 2.48
C HIS A 36 3.01 -11.01 1.70
N ASN A 37 2.98 -9.87 2.39
CA ASN A 37 2.72 -8.56 1.82
C ASN A 37 3.92 -7.65 2.07
N TYR A 38 4.21 -6.76 1.14
CA TYR A 38 5.21 -5.72 1.34
C TYR A 38 4.58 -4.34 1.14
N MET A 39 5.05 -3.38 1.95
CA MET A 39 4.63 -1.99 1.87
C MET A 39 5.74 -1.15 1.25
N PHE A 40 5.37 -0.21 0.38
CA PHE A 40 6.33 0.73 -0.22
C PHE A 40 5.67 2.07 -0.57
N PHE A 41 6.51 3.10 -0.66
CA PHE A 41 6.08 4.42 -1.09
C PHE A 41 6.11 4.54 -2.61
N THR A 42 5.09 5.18 -3.16
CA THR A 42 5.10 5.67 -4.53
C THR A 42 4.76 7.14 -4.57
N TYR A 43 5.11 7.78 -5.68
CA TYR A 43 4.78 9.17 -5.93
C TYR A 43 3.98 9.24 -7.22
N GLU A 44 2.84 9.91 -7.17
CA GLU A 44 2.03 10.18 -8.34
C GLU A 44 2.09 11.67 -8.65
N LYS A 45 2.63 11.99 -9.82
CA LYS A 45 2.66 13.36 -10.32
C LYS A 45 1.34 13.64 -11.04
N THR A 46 0.54 14.54 -10.45
CA THR A 46 -0.62 15.12 -11.12
C THR A 46 -0.21 16.41 -11.84
N HIS A 47 -1.08 16.96 -12.69
CA HIS A 47 -0.83 18.24 -13.37
C HIS A 47 -0.59 19.41 -12.39
N LYS A 48 -1.07 19.31 -11.14
CA LYS A 48 -1.03 20.39 -10.15
C LYS A 48 -0.13 20.12 -8.94
N SER A 49 0.20 18.86 -8.65
CA SER A 49 0.96 18.48 -7.44
C SER A 49 1.62 17.11 -7.55
N LEU A 50 2.61 16.89 -6.67
CA LEU A 50 3.18 15.57 -6.43
C LEU A 50 2.51 14.98 -5.17
N LYS A 51 1.80 13.86 -5.34
CA LYS A 51 1.17 13.13 -4.23
C LYS A 51 2.05 11.96 -3.83
N ARG A 52 2.27 11.78 -2.53
CA ARG A 52 2.89 10.58 -1.98
C ARG A 52 1.81 9.56 -1.66
N LYS A 53 2.05 8.31 -2.02
CA LYS A 53 1.18 7.17 -1.73
C LYS A 53 1.92 6.11 -0.93
N LEU A 54 1.21 5.42 -0.06
CA LEU A 54 1.67 4.20 0.59
C LEU A 54 0.83 3.04 0.07
N GLN A 55 1.51 2.03 -0.45
CA GLN A 55 0.86 0.89 -1.12
C GLN A 55 1.22 -0.41 -0.42
N LEU A 56 0.24 -1.29 -0.30
CA LEU A 56 0.39 -2.67 0.14
C LEU A 56 0.27 -3.57 -1.08
N CYS A 57 1.30 -4.36 -1.33
CA CYS A 57 1.33 -5.31 -2.43
C CYS A 57 1.48 -6.74 -1.96
N ASN A 58 0.86 -7.63 -2.72
CA ASN A 58 1.02 -9.06 -2.56
C ASN A 58 2.43 -9.49 -2.99
N GLN A 59 3.16 -10.19 -2.13
CA GLN A 59 4.49 -10.72 -2.42
C GLN A 59 4.44 -12.11 -3.08
N TRP A 60 3.32 -12.82 -2.96
CA TRP A 60 3.23 -14.22 -3.37
C TRP A 60 2.42 -14.45 -4.64
N GLN A 61 2.87 -15.42 -5.43
CA GLN A 61 2.16 -15.98 -6.56
C GLN A 61 1.78 -17.38 -6.11
N VAL A 62 0.51 -17.60 -5.75
CA VAL A 62 -0.02 -18.94 -5.48
C VAL A 62 -0.72 -19.43 -6.73
#